data_AF-A0A918C614-F1
#
_entry.id   AF-A0A918C614-F1
#
_cell.length_a   1.000
_cell.length_b   1.000
_cell.length_c   1.000
_cell.angle_alpha   90.00
_cell.angle_beta   90.00
_cell.angle_gamma   90.00
#
_symmetry.space_group_name_H-M   'P 1'
#
loop_
_entity.id
_entity.type
_entity.pdbx_description
1 polymer ?
#
loop_
_entity_poly.entity_id
_entity_poly.type
_entity_poly.pdbx_seq_one_letter_code
_entity_poly.pdbx_strand_id
1 'polypeptide(L)'
;MGDIVQHSPRFLLADCADAIADFSELLDRHLQARPGDYLATFRDLLAAREQYHWSAALGDFTDDFYHLACPHCAVEVTIAIGDHGRYSAIRDWHLGDVARLGLRPAAHEELSGIGRWMHETAVRDGHGALADGIAHLFGEAECPRCASVFNIADEYTSANCPILR
;
A
#
# COMPACT_ATOMS: atom_id res chain seq x y z
N MET A 1 -46.66 7.47 5.67
CA MET A 1 -45.68 8.10 6.57
C MET A 1 -44.87 6.98 7.16
N GLY A 2 -43.64 6.81 6.67
CA GLY A 2 -42.76 5.70 6.99
C GLY A 2 -41.42 6.05 6.38
N ASP A 3 -40.66 6.85 7.12
CA ASP A 3 -39.35 7.33 6.71
C ASP A 3 -38.39 6.14 6.68
N ILE A 4 -37.97 5.76 5.47
CA ILE A 4 -36.81 4.92 5.27
C ILE A 4 -35.61 5.80 5.58
N VAL A 5 -35.11 5.72 6.82
CA VAL A 5 -33.82 6.32 7.17
C VAL A 5 -32.76 5.57 6.37
N GLN A 6 -32.28 6.22 5.30
CA GLN A 6 -31.06 5.81 4.61
C GLN A 6 -29.90 6.03 5.59
N HIS A 7 -29.58 5.00 6.39
CA HIS A 7 -28.36 4.98 7.18
C HIS A 7 -27.18 4.75 6.25
N SER A 8 -26.49 5.82 5.86
CA SER A 8 -25.20 5.73 5.20
C SER A 8 -24.21 4.99 6.13
N PRO A 9 -23.36 4.06 5.63
CA PRO A 9 -22.40 3.28 6.42
C PRO A 9 -21.50 4.12 7.34
N ARG A 10 -21.26 5.39 6.96
CA ARG A 10 -20.46 6.37 7.69
C ARG A 10 -21.05 6.75 9.06
N PHE A 11 -22.37 6.73 9.24
CA PHE A 11 -22.98 7.05 10.54
C PHE A 11 -22.83 5.92 11.57
N LEU A 12 -22.71 4.67 11.12
CA LEU A 12 -22.52 3.51 12.02
C LEU A 12 -21.10 3.42 12.58
N LEU A 13 -20.10 3.96 11.88
CA LEU A 13 -18.70 3.96 12.34
C LEU A 13 -18.37 5.17 13.22
N ALA A 14 -19.07 6.29 13.07
CA ALA A 14 -18.87 7.47 13.91
C ALA A 14 -19.18 7.17 15.39
N ASP A 15 -20.22 6.38 15.64
CA ASP A 15 -20.58 5.91 16.99
C ASP A 15 -19.60 4.86 17.54
N CYS A 16 -18.69 4.36 16.70
CA CYS A 16 -17.64 3.40 17.04
C CYS A 16 -16.25 4.02 17.07
N ALA A 17 -16.09 5.34 16.91
CA ALA A 17 -14.79 5.99 16.80
C ALA A 17 -13.87 5.68 17.99
N ASP A 18 -14.41 5.74 19.22
CA ASP A 18 -13.67 5.40 20.44
C ASP A 18 -13.26 3.91 20.45
N ALA A 19 -14.17 3.03 20.04
CA ALA A 19 -13.87 1.59 19.97
C ALA A 19 -12.81 1.26 18.90
N ILE A 20 -12.80 1.99 17.77
CA ILE A 20 -11.79 1.85 16.72
C ILE A 20 -10.43 2.37 17.22
N ALA A 21 -10.42 3.47 17.99
CA ALA A 21 -9.21 3.98 18.63
C ALA A 21 -8.63 2.97 19.64
N ASP A 22 -9.46 2.45 20.53
CA ASP A 22 -9.07 1.41 21.51
C ASP A 22 -8.52 0.16 20.82
N PHE A 23 -9.19 -0.28 19.74
CA PHE A 23 -8.74 -1.42 18.94
C PHE A 23 -7.41 -1.13 18.23
N SER A 24 -7.22 0.08 17.69
CA SER A 24 -5.96 0.49 17.06
C SER A 24 -4.79 0.46 18.04
N GLU A 25 -5.00 0.91 19.28
CA GLU A 25 -3.98 0.82 20.32
C GLU A 25 -3.66 -0.62 20.71
N LEU A 26 -4.68 -1.48 20.76
CA LEU A 26 -4.48 -2.90 21.05
C LEU A 26 -3.67 -3.59 19.95
N LEU A 27 -3.98 -3.30 18.68
CA LEU A 27 -3.22 -3.78 17.53
C LEU A 27 -1.78 -3.29 17.55
N ASP A 28 -1.53 -2.00 17.83
CA ASP A 28 -0.17 -1.47 17.90
C ASP A 28 0.66 -2.13 19.02
N ARG A 29 0.06 -2.35 20.20
CA ARG A 29 0.71 -3.10 21.28
C ARG A 29 1.01 -4.55 20.89
N HIS A 30 0.09 -5.20 20.16
CA HIS A 30 0.30 -6.56 19.66
C HIS A 30 1.46 -6.60 18.66
N LEU A 31 1.54 -5.65 17.70
CA LEU A 31 2.65 -5.53 16.76
C LEU A 31 4.01 -5.38 17.46
N GLN A 32 4.08 -4.53 18.49
CA GLN A 32 5.31 -4.33 19.26
C GLN A 32 5.79 -5.60 20.00
N ALA A 33 4.87 -6.54 20.29
CA ALA A 33 5.21 -7.85 20.85
C ALA A 33 5.78 -8.83 19.80
N ARG A 34 5.88 -8.42 18.53
CA ARG A 34 6.43 -9.17 17.39
C ARG A 34 5.79 -10.55 17.22
N PRO A 35 4.48 -10.59 16.98
CA PRO A 35 3.74 -11.84 16.93
C PRO A 35 4.01 -12.54 15.59
N GLY A 36 3.72 -13.85 15.54
CA GLY A 36 3.89 -14.62 14.30
C GLY A 36 2.96 -14.20 13.16
N ASP A 37 1.87 -13.49 13.48
CA ASP A 37 0.87 -12.97 12.55
C ASP A 37 1.08 -11.47 12.23
N TYR A 38 2.31 -10.96 12.38
CA TYR A 38 2.65 -9.53 12.25
C TYR A 38 2.01 -8.85 11.03
N LEU A 39 2.17 -9.40 9.82
CA LEU A 39 1.62 -8.79 8.60
C LEU A 39 0.09 -8.69 8.64
N ALA A 40 -0.60 -9.72 9.15
CA ALA A 40 -2.05 -9.70 9.26
C ALA A 40 -2.50 -8.59 10.23
N THR A 41 -1.89 -8.51 11.41
CA THR A 41 -2.15 -7.43 12.38
C THR A 41 -1.83 -6.05 11.81
N PHE A 42 -0.76 -5.93 11.02
CA PHE A 42 -0.36 -4.67 10.40
C PHE A 42 -1.40 -4.20 9.37
N ARG A 43 -1.95 -5.12 8.58
CA ARG A 43 -3.06 -4.85 7.65
C ARG A 43 -4.35 -4.50 8.39
N ASP A 44 -4.65 -5.13 9.52
CA ASP A 44 -5.80 -4.78 10.35
C ASP A 44 -5.66 -3.36 10.90
N LEU A 45 -4.45 -2.96 11.30
CA LEU A 45 -4.17 -1.60 11.77
C LEU A 45 -4.28 -0.57 10.64
N LEU A 46 -3.90 -0.92 9.41
CA LEU A 46 -4.16 -0.09 8.23
C LEU A 46 -5.66 0.11 8.00
N ALA A 47 -6.48 -0.95 8.12
CA ALA A 47 -7.93 -0.84 8.00
C ALA A 47 -8.54 0.04 9.09
N ALA A 48 -8.07 -0.08 10.34
CA ALA A 48 -8.50 0.78 11.44
C ALA A 48 -8.13 2.27 11.22
N ARG A 49 -7.11 2.54 10.40
CA ARG A 49 -6.70 3.89 9.94
C ARG A 49 -7.38 4.30 8.62
N GLU A 50 -8.43 3.59 8.22
CA GLU A 50 -9.19 3.80 6.98
C GLU A 50 -8.38 3.62 5.68
N GLN A 51 -7.22 2.98 5.75
CA GLN A 51 -6.35 2.68 4.60
C GLN A 51 -6.72 1.33 4.00
N TYR A 52 -7.99 1.18 3.62
CA TYR A 52 -8.55 -0.11 3.20
C TYR A 52 -7.86 -0.70 1.97
N HIS A 53 -7.46 0.15 1.01
CA HIS A 53 -6.73 -0.28 -0.18
C HIS A 53 -5.35 -0.86 0.17
N TRP A 54 -4.61 -0.23 1.09
CA TRP A 54 -3.34 -0.77 1.57
C TRP A 54 -3.53 -2.01 2.45
N SER A 55 -4.55 -2.04 3.30
CA SER A 55 -4.92 -3.23 4.08
C SER A 55 -5.16 -4.45 3.19
N ALA A 56 -5.84 -4.26 2.05
CA ALA A 56 -6.13 -5.34 1.11
C ALA A 56 -4.92 -5.75 0.24
N ALA A 57 -4.01 -4.84 -0.07
CA ALA A 57 -3.01 -5.02 -1.12
C ALA A 57 -1.57 -5.25 -0.63
N LEU A 58 -1.20 -4.76 0.55
CA LEU A 58 0.18 -4.78 1.03
C LEU A 58 0.63 -6.19 1.41
N GLY A 59 1.55 -6.84 0.71
CA GLY A 59 2.16 -8.11 1.12
C GLY A 59 3.34 -7.96 2.07
N ASP A 60 4.07 -9.06 2.27
CA ASP A 60 5.35 -9.07 2.98
C ASP A 60 6.53 -8.69 2.06
N PHE A 61 6.26 -8.43 0.78
CA PHE A 61 7.25 -8.20 -0.26
C PHE A 61 8.19 -9.38 -0.50
N THR A 62 7.71 -10.61 -0.31
CA THR A 62 8.43 -11.81 -0.82
C THR A 62 8.31 -11.91 -2.34
N ASP A 63 7.10 -11.65 -2.88
CA ASP A 63 6.81 -11.73 -4.32
C ASP A 63 5.61 -10.83 -4.70
N ASP A 64 5.65 -9.56 -4.28
CA ASP A 64 4.54 -8.64 -4.47
C ASP A 64 4.55 -8.02 -5.87
N PHE A 65 3.37 -7.99 -6.50
CA PHE A 65 3.14 -7.34 -7.79
C PHE A 65 2.00 -6.34 -7.71
N TYR A 66 2.23 -5.16 -8.28
CA TYR A 66 1.21 -4.14 -8.49
C TYR A 66 1.08 -3.84 -9.98
N HIS A 67 -0.15 -3.85 -10.49
CA HIS A 67 -0.43 -3.51 -11.89
C HIS A 67 -1.01 -2.10 -11.94
N LEU A 68 -0.31 -1.21 -12.64
CA LEU A 68 -0.66 0.21 -12.73
C LEU A 68 -0.73 0.65 -14.18
N ALA A 69 -1.73 1.46 -14.53
CA ALA A 69 -1.71 2.17 -15.80
C ALA A 69 -0.70 3.33 -15.68
N CYS A 70 0.22 3.46 -16.63
CA CYS A 70 1.10 4.63 -16.69
C CYS A 70 0.26 5.91 -16.82
N PRO A 71 0.42 6.91 -15.94
CA PRO A 71 -0.41 8.12 -15.97
C PRO A 71 -0.23 8.96 -17.24
N HIS A 72 0.86 8.74 -17.98
CA HIS A 72 1.16 9.49 -19.22
C HIS A 72 0.68 8.78 -20.50
N CYS A 73 0.92 7.46 -20.64
CA CYS A 73 0.62 6.74 -21.88
C CYS A 73 -0.40 5.60 -21.73
N ALA A 74 -0.96 5.43 -20.52
CA ALA A 74 -1.97 4.43 -20.18
C ALA A 74 -1.59 2.96 -20.41
N VAL A 75 -0.33 2.66 -20.78
CA VAL A 75 0.14 1.27 -20.85
C VAL A 75 0.12 0.68 -19.44
N GLU A 76 -0.30 -0.58 -19.33
CA GLU A 76 -0.17 -1.32 -18.08
C GLU A 76 1.32 -1.60 -17.80
N VAL A 77 1.74 -1.22 -16.61
CA VAL A 77 3.09 -1.41 -16.06
C VAL A 77 2.95 -2.35 -14.87
N THR A 78 3.74 -3.42 -14.87
CA THR A 78 3.91 -4.29 -13.71
C THR A 78 5.01 -3.73 -12.83
N ILE A 79 4.71 -3.54 -11.55
CA ILE A 79 5.68 -3.18 -10.50
C ILE A 79 5.92 -4.43 -9.68
N ALA A 80 7.16 -4.93 -9.67
CA ALA A 80 7.59 -6.07 -8.88
C ALA A 80 8.42 -5.57 -7.69
N ILE A 81 8.09 -6.03 -6.49
CA ILE A 81 8.84 -5.76 -5.26
C ILE A 81 8.98 -7.06 -4.48
N GLY A 82 10.19 -7.62 -4.46
CA GLY A 82 10.52 -8.73 -3.58
C GLY A 82 11.77 -9.48 -4.00
N ASP A 83 11.80 -10.79 -3.71
CA ASP A 83 12.98 -11.65 -3.92
C ASP A 83 13.35 -11.77 -5.41
N HIS A 84 12.38 -11.60 -6.31
CA HIS A 84 12.58 -11.65 -7.75
C HIS A 84 13.05 -10.32 -8.36
N GLY A 85 13.21 -9.29 -7.53
CA GLY A 85 13.74 -7.99 -7.92
C GLY A 85 12.82 -6.83 -7.55
N ARG A 86 13.31 -5.62 -7.86
CA ARG A 86 12.60 -4.37 -7.62
C ARG A 86 12.59 -3.57 -8.92
N TYR A 87 11.56 -3.76 -9.73
CA TYR A 87 11.51 -3.18 -11.07
C TYR A 87 10.10 -2.84 -11.56
N SER A 88 10.03 -1.94 -12.55
CA SER A 88 8.88 -1.77 -13.43
C SER A 88 9.10 -2.52 -14.75
N ALA A 89 8.04 -3.05 -15.36
CA ALA A 89 8.12 -3.84 -16.60
C ALA A 89 6.82 -3.78 -17.40
N ILE A 90 6.88 -4.23 -18.66
CA ILE A 90 5.70 -4.58 -19.45
C ILE A 90 5.50 -6.09 -19.36
N ARG A 91 4.29 -6.53 -19.05
CA ARG A 91 3.96 -7.97 -19.01
C ARG A 91 3.73 -8.48 -20.43
N ASP A 92 4.59 -9.37 -20.89
CA ASP A 92 4.37 -10.18 -22.09
C ASP A 92 3.82 -11.56 -21.68
N TRP A 93 2.83 -12.05 -22.44
CA TRP A 93 2.18 -13.32 -22.13
C TRP A 93 3.11 -14.54 -22.22
N HIS A 94 4.09 -14.52 -23.11
CA HIS A 94 4.99 -15.65 -23.36
C HIS A 94 6.34 -15.47 -22.68
N LEU A 95 6.84 -14.23 -22.64
CA LEU A 95 8.17 -13.90 -22.15
C LEU A 95 8.18 -13.44 -20.69
N GLY A 96 7.00 -13.23 -20.08
CA GLY A 96 6.87 -12.65 -18.75
C GLY A 96 7.24 -11.16 -18.75
N ASP A 97 7.88 -10.70 -17.69
CA ASP A 97 8.23 -9.28 -17.54
C ASP A 97 9.40 -8.89 -18.43
N VAL A 98 9.11 -8.08 -19.45
CA VAL A 98 10.08 -7.53 -20.40
C VAL A 98 10.34 -6.04 -20.14
N ALA A 99 11.46 -5.53 -20.67
CA ALA A 99 11.87 -4.14 -20.50
C ALA A 99 11.92 -3.69 -19.03
N ARG A 100 12.56 -4.51 -18.18
CA ARG A 100 12.68 -4.25 -16.74
C ARG A 100 13.54 -3.02 -16.47
N LEU A 101 13.01 -2.07 -15.71
CA LEU A 101 13.70 -0.88 -15.23
C LEU A 101 13.69 -0.85 -13.70
N GLY A 102 14.82 -0.51 -13.07
CA GLY A 102 14.92 -0.52 -11.60
C GLY A 102 14.02 0.52 -10.96
N LEU A 103 13.39 0.16 -9.84
CA LEU A 103 12.66 1.11 -9.00
C LEU A 103 13.63 2.02 -8.24
N ARG A 104 13.18 3.22 -7.91
CA ARG A 104 13.88 4.10 -6.97
C ARG A 104 13.12 4.14 -5.65
N PRO A 105 13.70 3.64 -4.55
CA PRO A 105 13.06 3.75 -3.25
C PRO A 105 12.97 5.22 -2.83
N ALA A 106 11.89 5.57 -2.15
CA ALA A 106 11.78 6.86 -1.47
C ALA A 106 12.81 6.93 -0.33
N ALA A 107 13.49 8.07 -0.21
CA ALA A 107 14.27 8.36 0.98
C ALA A 107 13.35 8.53 2.20
N HIS A 108 13.87 8.26 3.40
CA HIS A 108 13.09 8.39 4.63
C HIS A 108 12.51 9.81 4.82
N GLU A 109 13.27 10.82 4.39
CA GLU A 109 12.88 12.22 4.46
C GLU A 109 11.74 12.57 3.50
N GLU A 110 11.61 11.82 2.40
CA GLU A 110 10.61 12.02 1.34
C GLU A 110 9.28 11.32 1.68
N LEU A 111 9.31 10.28 2.51
CA LEU A 111 8.10 9.61 2.97
C LEU A 111 7.23 10.58 3.76
N SER A 112 5.92 10.55 3.54
CA SER A 112 4.96 11.36 4.28
C SER A 112 3.66 10.59 4.51
N GLY A 113 2.78 11.15 5.36
CA GLY A 113 1.47 10.57 5.66
C GLY A 113 1.54 9.09 6.03
N ILE A 114 0.77 8.28 5.31
CA ILE A 114 0.68 6.84 5.59
C ILE A 114 1.97 6.08 5.26
N GLY A 115 2.69 6.45 4.19
CA GLY A 115 3.94 5.78 3.80
C GLY A 115 5.02 5.93 4.86
N ARG A 116 5.15 7.14 5.44
CA ARG A 116 6.05 7.37 6.58
C ARG A 116 5.66 6.52 7.78
N TRP A 117 4.37 6.53 8.15
CA TRP A 117 3.86 5.76 9.28
C TRP A 117 4.12 4.26 9.10
N MET A 118 3.85 3.70 7.91
CA MET A 118 4.08 2.29 7.62
C MET A 118 5.56 1.93 7.77
N HIS A 119 6.44 2.72 7.15
CA HIS A 119 7.89 2.49 7.20
C HIS A 119 8.43 2.58 8.63
N GLU A 120 8.10 3.64 9.37
CA GLU A 120 8.56 3.85 10.75
C GLU A 120 8.06 2.74 11.70
N THR A 121 6.82 2.27 11.52
CA THR A 121 6.25 1.16 12.29
C THR A 121 7.02 -0.14 12.04
N ALA A 122 7.25 -0.48 10.77
CA ALA A 122 8.02 -1.67 10.40
C ALA A 122 9.47 -1.60 10.92
N VAL A 123 10.13 -0.43 10.85
CA VAL A 123 11.47 -0.21 11.41
C VAL A 123 11.48 -0.36 12.92
N ARG A 124 10.56 0.29 13.64
CA ARG A 124 10.41 0.22 15.10
C ARG A 124 10.30 -1.23 15.56
N ASP A 125 9.50 -2.02 14.85
CA ASP A 125 9.19 -3.39 15.23
C ASP A 125 10.27 -4.39 14.76
N GLY A 126 11.26 -3.96 13.96
CA GLY A 126 12.39 -4.77 13.52
C GLY A 126 12.14 -5.55 12.22
N HIS A 127 11.11 -5.20 11.46
CA HIS A 127 10.76 -5.83 10.18
C HIS A 127 11.44 -5.11 9.00
N GLY A 128 12.76 -5.28 8.89
CA GLY A 128 13.59 -4.57 7.89
C GLY A 128 13.21 -4.85 6.43
N ALA A 129 12.85 -6.08 6.08
CA ALA A 129 12.41 -6.42 4.72
C ALA A 129 11.09 -5.72 4.34
N LEU A 130 10.14 -5.67 5.29
CA LEU A 130 8.88 -4.95 5.11
C LEU A 130 9.14 -3.44 4.95
N ALA A 131 10.00 -2.86 5.79
CA ALA A 131 10.38 -1.44 5.70
C ALA A 131 11.02 -1.11 4.35
N ASP A 132 11.93 -1.96 3.86
CA ASP A 132 12.56 -1.80 2.54
C ASP A 132 11.54 -1.89 1.40
N GLY A 133 10.63 -2.86 1.45
CA GLY A 133 9.54 -2.98 0.47
C GLY A 133 8.61 -1.77 0.47
N ILE A 134 8.27 -1.23 1.64
CA ILE A 134 7.50 0.02 1.77
C ILE A 134 8.25 1.20 1.14
N ALA A 135 9.57 1.33 1.34
CA ALA A 135 10.33 2.41 0.71
C ALA A 135 10.28 2.34 -0.83
N HIS A 136 10.28 1.13 -1.40
CA HIS A 136 10.11 0.96 -2.85
C HIS A 136 8.67 1.22 -3.31
N LEU A 137 7.67 0.74 -2.55
CA LEU A 137 6.26 0.94 -2.87
C LEU A 137 5.84 2.41 -2.84
N PHE A 138 6.40 3.19 -1.92
CA PHE A 138 6.18 4.64 -1.85
C PHE A 138 7.20 5.45 -2.64
N GLY A 139 8.08 4.77 -3.37
CA GLY A 139 9.07 5.37 -4.27
C GLY A 139 8.55 5.57 -5.68
N GLU A 140 9.50 5.62 -6.63
CA GLU A 140 9.23 5.92 -8.03
C GLU A 140 9.47 4.73 -8.95
N ALA A 141 8.61 4.62 -9.96
CA ALA A 141 8.79 3.74 -11.11
C ALA A 141 8.97 4.57 -12.38
N GLU A 142 9.69 4.01 -13.35
CA GLU A 142 9.79 4.55 -14.71
C GLU A 142 8.99 3.67 -15.67
N CYS A 143 8.15 4.28 -16.51
CA CYS A 143 7.39 3.56 -17.53
C CYS A 143 8.31 3.06 -18.66
N PRO A 144 8.42 1.74 -18.91
CA PRO A 144 9.32 1.23 -19.95
C PRO A 144 8.96 1.64 -21.39
N ARG A 145 7.74 2.17 -21.61
CA ARG A 145 7.28 2.61 -22.94
C ARG A 145 7.57 4.08 -23.23
N CYS A 146 7.31 4.97 -22.27
CA CYS A 146 7.40 6.42 -22.50
C CYS A 146 8.40 7.14 -21.59
N ALA A 147 9.15 6.40 -20.76
CA ALA A 147 10.10 6.91 -19.78
C ALA A 147 9.52 7.91 -18.75
N SER A 148 8.19 8.05 -18.67
CA SER A 148 7.55 8.85 -17.62
C SER A 148 7.82 8.21 -16.27
N VAL A 149 8.27 9.04 -15.32
CA VAL A 149 8.43 8.69 -13.91
C VAL A 149 7.13 8.98 -13.18
N PHE A 150 6.73 8.12 -12.25
CA PHE A 150 5.56 8.31 -11.40
C PHE A 150 5.77 7.64 -10.03
N ASN A 151 5.08 8.15 -9.00
CA ASN A 151 5.05 7.54 -7.68
C ASN A 151 4.10 6.34 -7.69
N ILE A 152 4.58 5.18 -7.24
CA ILE A 152 3.82 3.92 -7.32
C ILE A 152 2.60 3.96 -6.39
N ALA A 153 2.80 4.40 -5.14
CA ALA A 153 1.74 4.46 -4.14
C ALA A 153 0.64 5.47 -4.49
N ASP A 154 1.00 6.62 -5.07
CA ASP A 154 0.02 7.62 -5.50
C ASP A 154 -0.89 7.08 -6.61
N GLU A 155 -0.30 6.46 -7.64
CA GLU A 155 -1.08 5.87 -8.74
C GLU A 155 -1.91 4.67 -8.28
N TYR A 156 -1.36 3.83 -7.39
CA TYR A 156 -2.12 2.72 -6.80
C TYR A 156 -3.31 3.23 -5.97
N THR A 157 -3.08 4.26 -5.16
CA THR A 157 -4.13 4.89 -4.34
C THR A 157 -5.20 5.53 -5.23
N SER A 158 -4.80 6.26 -6.27
CA SER A 158 -5.72 6.86 -7.24
C SER A 158 -6.62 5.82 -7.93
N ALA A 159 -6.08 4.65 -8.26
CA ALA A 159 -6.82 3.58 -8.91
C ALA A 159 -7.72 2.75 -7.97
N ASN A 160 -7.34 2.61 -6.69
CA ASN A 160 -7.97 1.67 -5.76
C ASN A 160 -8.70 2.31 -4.57
N CYS A 161 -8.46 3.59 -4.31
CA CYS A 161 -9.16 4.33 -3.27
C CYS A 161 -10.40 5.01 -3.88
N PRO A 162 -11.63 4.59 -3.52
CA PRO A 162 -12.83 5.20 -4.06
C PRO A 162 -12.88 6.68 -3.66
N ILE A 163 -12.98 7.57 -4.65
CA ILE A 163 -13.31 8.98 -4.40
C ILE A 163 -14.74 9.02 -3.89
N LEU A 164 -14.91 9.03 -2.57
CA LEU A 164 -16.19 9.25 -1.92
C LEU A 164 -16.57 10.73 -2.14
N ARG A 165 -17.21 11.01 -3.28
CA ARG A 165 -17.93 12.26 -3.52
C ARG A 165 -19.22 12.30 -2.72
#